data_AF-A0A0P7YL90-F1
#
_entry.id   AF-A0A0P7YL90-F1
#
_cell.length_a   1.000
_cell.length_b   1.000
_cell.length_c   1.000
_cell.angle_alpha   90.00
_cell.angle_beta   90.00
_cell.angle_gamma   90.00
#
_symmetry.space_group_name_H-M   'P 1'
#
loop_
_entity.id
_entity.type
_entity.pdbx_description
1 polymer ?
#
loop_
_entity_poly.entity_id
_entity_poly.type
_entity_poly.pdbx_seq_one_letter_code
_entity_poly.pdbx_strand_id
1 'polypeptide(L)'
;MDGIALRRLLSGPDDDRFTGIAFLDTVTRGGEPALLSGGEASGSLVMLSLADGLAPQEAEVSWLTRPSGIFRPQESLAFEVGTRSILALTGGDTGGTAVFEMTGTGALQPRGALVDPAGRAQRLSELATVETPSGAWVIGGSAERDAVVTYRIRADLRLVETDRAEDAVKAPLEGLSDLETVRIGAQTFVVAAASGDSGLTAYRLADNGALQLTDTISSKHGLWVSGMEDIATIATGGQHFVVGVSAESGTIASVRLNPMGVFFVADIVMDDLNTRFGGAVSVDTFEVQGRDFLVTGGADAGLALHEVLPGGRLFHHQSVAQDAQWSLGPVQAVEAVRHDTEVQIFAGGAGAGLAQLVLPLDDFGERRMGGAGDDLLSGTHRDDIILGDAGNDTLRGGAGDDTLIAGPGRDWLEGGAGADVFVFRADGQRDVVADFQPGLDRLHLGDWGRIYDPSALRIDERHDGAAIITWGREELLVLGAGGARLPAASWDSEDFLF
;
A
#
# COMPACT_ATOMS: atom_id res chain seq x y z
N MET A 1 -4.00 -13.09 -12.62
CA MET A 1 -4.82 -12.55 -11.50
C MET A 1 -5.86 -11.55 -11.97
N ASP A 2 -7.07 -12.03 -12.25
CA ASP A 2 -8.29 -11.22 -12.22
C ASP A 2 -8.93 -11.32 -10.80
N GLY A 3 -8.12 -11.13 -9.75
CA GLY A 3 -8.51 -11.43 -8.36
C GLY A 3 -9.34 -10.34 -7.69
N ILE A 4 -9.01 -9.07 -7.95
CA ILE A 4 -9.81 -7.93 -7.51
C ILE A 4 -10.93 -7.70 -8.53
N ALA A 5 -12.15 -8.01 -8.14
CA ALA A 5 -13.34 -7.72 -8.92
C ALA A 5 -14.07 -6.49 -8.37
N LEU A 6 -14.41 -5.54 -9.24
CA LEU A 6 -15.38 -4.50 -8.88
C LEU A 6 -16.71 -5.18 -8.56
N ARG A 7 -17.18 -4.98 -7.32
CA ARG A 7 -18.47 -5.54 -6.92
C ARG A 7 -19.60 -4.56 -7.10
N ARG A 8 -19.40 -3.32 -6.67
CA ARG A 8 -20.40 -2.24 -6.83
C ARG A 8 -19.81 -0.87 -6.60
N LEU A 9 -20.39 0.11 -7.29
CA LEU A 9 -20.34 1.50 -6.90
C LEU A 9 -21.40 1.73 -5.81
N LEU A 10 -20.99 2.13 -4.60
CA LEU A 10 -21.89 2.34 -3.46
C LEU A 10 -22.69 3.64 -3.61
N SER A 11 -22.15 4.61 -4.33
CA SER A 11 -22.75 5.92 -4.56
C SER A 11 -22.35 6.46 -5.94
N GLY A 12 -23.33 7.02 -6.66
CA GLY A 12 -23.12 7.58 -8.00
C GLY A 12 -22.59 9.02 -7.98
N PRO A 13 -22.35 9.61 -9.17
CA PRO A 13 -21.72 10.93 -9.31
C PRO A 13 -22.55 12.11 -8.78
N ASP A 14 -23.84 11.90 -8.46
CA ASP A 14 -24.75 12.92 -7.92
C ASP A 14 -24.95 12.81 -6.39
N ASP A 15 -24.21 11.93 -5.72
CA ASP A 15 -24.35 11.70 -4.29
C ASP A 15 -23.38 12.55 -3.46
N ASP A 16 -23.85 13.73 -3.05
CA ASP A 16 -23.08 14.71 -2.26
C ASP A 16 -22.49 14.15 -0.95
N ARG A 17 -22.97 12.99 -0.47
CA ARG A 17 -22.43 12.32 0.72
C ARG A 17 -21.02 11.77 0.50
N PHE A 18 -20.63 11.50 -0.75
CA PHE A 18 -19.36 10.84 -1.12
C PHE A 18 -18.58 11.66 -2.14
N THR A 19 -18.69 12.99 -2.07
CA THR A 19 -17.99 13.90 -2.99
C THR A 19 -16.70 14.41 -2.35
N GLY A 20 -15.57 14.18 -3.04
CA GLY A 20 -14.25 14.62 -2.59
C GLY A 20 -13.86 13.96 -1.27
N ILE A 21 -13.84 12.63 -1.25
CA ILE A 21 -13.45 11.85 -0.09
C ILE A 21 -11.96 12.10 0.17
N ALA A 22 -11.61 12.51 1.40
CA ALA A 22 -10.23 12.72 1.81
C ALA A 22 -9.65 11.53 2.57
N PHE A 23 -10.45 10.85 3.39
CA PHE A 23 -10.03 9.65 4.11
C PHE A 23 -11.13 8.59 4.12
N LEU A 24 -10.68 7.36 4.30
CA LEU A 24 -11.48 6.18 4.62
C LEU A 24 -10.81 5.50 5.81
N ASP A 25 -11.60 5.07 6.78
CA ASP A 25 -11.06 4.44 7.99
C ASP A 25 -11.97 3.32 8.49
N THR A 26 -11.38 2.23 8.96
CA THR A 26 -12.12 1.23 9.73
C THR A 26 -12.23 1.62 11.20
N VAL A 27 -13.46 1.77 11.67
CA VAL A 27 -13.79 2.06 13.07
C VAL A 27 -14.63 0.94 13.68
N THR A 28 -14.62 0.83 15.02
CA THR A 28 -15.47 -0.12 15.74
C THR A 28 -16.75 0.55 16.23
N ARG A 29 -17.90 0.08 15.74
CA ARG A 29 -19.24 0.54 16.12
C ARG A 29 -19.95 -0.53 16.95
N GLY A 30 -20.06 -0.32 18.26
CA GLY A 30 -20.81 -1.23 19.13
C GLY A 30 -20.26 -2.66 19.16
N GLY A 31 -18.97 -2.83 18.86
CA GLY A 31 -18.30 -4.13 18.74
C GLY A 31 -18.22 -4.68 17.31
N GLU A 32 -18.87 -4.05 16.33
CA GLU A 32 -18.85 -4.46 14.93
C GLU A 32 -17.99 -3.49 14.08
N PRO A 33 -17.32 -3.97 13.02
CA PRO A 33 -16.57 -3.11 12.12
C PRO A 33 -17.51 -2.21 11.30
N ALA A 34 -17.07 -0.97 11.08
CA ALA A 34 -17.72 -0.01 10.21
C ALA A 34 -16.67 0.80 9.43
N LEU A 35 -16.98 1.12 8.18
CA LEU A 35 -16.20 2.05 7.38
C LEU A 35 -16.67 3.48 7.67
N LEU A 36 -15.75 4.36 8.01
CA LEU A 36 -15.96 5.79 8.11
C LEU A 36 -15.42 6.45 6.84
N SER A 37 -16.18 7.38 6.25
CA SER A 37 -15.76 8.16 5.10
C SER A 37 -15.97 9.64 5.39
N GLY A 38 -14.93 10.45 5.14
CA GLY A 38 -14.99 11.91 5.25
C GLY A 38 -14.84 12.60 3.90
N GLY A 39 -15.85 13.39 3.53
CA GLY A 39 -15.79 14.25 2.34
C GLY A 39 -15.22 15.61 2.70
N GLU A 40 -14.02 15.94 2.23
CA GLU A 40 -13.39 17.24 2.49
C GLU A 40 -14.19 18.37 1.81
N ALA A 41 -14.58 18.18 0.55
CA ALA A 41 -15.27 19.19 -0.23
C ALA A 41 -16.71 19.45 0.29
N SER A 42 -17.40 18.40 0.69
CA SER A 42 -18.80 18.43 1.13
C SER A 42 -18.96 18.64 2.64
N GLY A 43 -17.93 18.31 3.43
CA GLY A 43 -18.02 18.20 4.89
C GLY A 43 -18.91 17.05 5.36
N SER A 44 -19.14 16.04 4.51
CA SER A 44 -19.87 14.84 4.89
C SER A 44 -19.02 13.93 5.77
N LEU A 45 -19.69 13.21 6.66
CA LEU A 45 -19.13 12.11 7.42
C LEU A 45 -20.14 10.98 7.38
N VAL A 46 -19.78 9.90 6.71
CA VAL A 46 -20.68 8.76 6.46
C VAL A 46 -20.09 7.52 7.11
N MET A 47 -20.92 6.81 7.87
CA MET A 47 -20.55 5.55 8.49
C MET A 47 -21.34 4.41 7.84
N LEU A 48 -20.62 3.41 7.33
CA LEU A 48 -21.19 2.21 6.73
C LEU A 48 -20.90 1.01 7.63
N SER A 49 -21.94 0.34 8.10
CA SER A 49 -21.83 -0.91 8.84
C SER A 49 -21.32 -2.03 7.92
N LEU A 50 -20.30 -2.76 8.39
CA LEU A 50 -19.71 -3.92 7.69
C LEU A 50 -20.12 -5.27 8.31
N ALA A 51 -21.03 -5.26 9.29
CA ALA A 51 -21.48 -6.45 10.03
C ALA A 51 -22.14 -7.53 9.15
N ASP A 52 -22.84 -7.14 8.07
CA ASP A 52 -23.51 -8.08 7.15
C ASP A 52 -22.56 -8.55 6.01
N GLY A 53 -21.26 -8.44 6.23
CA GLY A 53 -20.20 -8.79 5.27
C GLY A 53 -20.24 -7.91 4.04
N LEU A 54 -20.38 -8.55 2.89
CA LEU A 54 -20.21 -8.00 1.55
C LEU A 54 -21.03 -6.75 1.22
N ALA A 55 -22.15 -6.48 1.89
CA ALA A 55 -23.00 -5.34 1.56
C ALA A 55 -22.97 -4.29 2.68
N PRO A 56 -21.96 -3.38 2.69
CA PRO A 56 -21.98 -2.18 3.52
C PRO A 56 -23.36 -1.52 3.53
N GLN A 57 -23.86 -1.24 4.73
CA GLN A 57 -25.14 -0.57 4.95
C GLN A 57 -24.90 0.77 5.64
N GLU A 58 -25.54 1.81 5.14
CA GLU A 58 -25.48 3.12 5.79
C GLU A 58 -26.03 3.04 7.22
N ALA A 59 -25.20 3.43 8.17
CA ALA A 59 -25.51 3.43 9.59
C ALA A 59 -25.78 4.85 10.11
N GLU A 60 -24.97 5.83 9.68
CA GLU A 60 -25.05 7.22 10.14
C GLU A 60 -24.53 8.16 9.04
N VAL A 61 -25.17 9.32 8.90
CA VAL A 61 -24.67 10.44 8.07
C VAL A 61 -24.68 11.71 8.91
N SER A 62 -23.53 12.38 8.96
CA SER A 62 -23.36 13.67 9.63
C SER A 62 -22.81 14.70 8.66
N TRP A 63 -23.30 15.94 8.77
CA TRP A 63 -22.82 17.07 7.98
C TRP A 63 -22.10 18.06 8.89
N LEU A 64 -20.79 18.18 8.71
CA LEU A 64 -19.90 18.92 9.58
C LEU A 64 -19.98 20.42 9.25
N THR A 65 -20.92 21.11 9.88
CA THR A 65 -21.14 22.55 9.70
C THR A 65 -20.73 23.35 10.93
N ARG A 66 -20.20 24.56 10.71
CA ARG A 66 -19.79 25.53 11.73
C ARG A 66 -20.34 26.92 11.39
N PRO A 67 -20.42 27.85 12.36
CA PRO A 67 -20.80 29.24 12.07
C PRO A 67 -19.93 29.91 11.01
N SER A 68 -18.66 29.49 10.89
CA SER A 68 -17.68 29.99 9.92
C SER A 68 -17.74 29.31 8.54
N GLY A 69 -18.61 28.31 8.36
CA GLY A 69 -18.71 27.53 7.11
C GLY A 69 -18.66 26.02 7.35
N ILE A 70 -18.36 25.28 6.30
CA ILE A 70 -18.23 23.82 6.33
C ILE A 70 -16.90 23.47 7.01
N PHE A 71 -16.93 22.51 7.94
CA PHE A 71 -15.71 21.87 8.42
C PHE A 71 -15.29 20.80 7.41
N ARG A 72 -14.02 20.87 7.00
CA ARG A 72 -13.44 20.01 5.99
C ARG A 72 -12.56 18.99 6.69
N PRO A 73 -13.06 17.78 6.94
CA PRO A 73 -12.26 16.77 7.62
C PRO A 73 -11.20 16.25 6.64
N GLN A 74 -9.99 16.01 7.13
CA GLN A 74 -8.86 15.54 6.32
C GLN A 74 -8.35 14.20 6.79
N GLU A 75 -8.24 14.02 8.10
CA GLU A 75 -7.82 12.76 8.72
C GLU A 75 -8.73 12.43 9.91
N SER A 76 -8.75 11.15 10.28
CA SER A 76 -9.60 10.61 11.32
C SER A 76 -8.81 9.73 12.28
N LEU A 77 -9.24 9.70 13.53
CA LEU A 77 -8.67 8.78 14.51
C LEU A 77 -9.73 8.36 15.52
N ALA A 78 -10.06 7.07 15.53
CA ALA A 78 -10.89 6.46 16.54
C ALA A 78 -10.04 5.87 17.68
N PHE A 79 -10.35 6.22 18.92
CA PHE A 79 -9.65 5.69 20.10
C PHE A 79 -10.52 5.69 21.35
N GLU A 80 -10.08 4.97 22.38
CA GLU A 80 -10.81 4.82 23.64
C GLU A 80 -10.27 5.72 24.76
N VAL A 81 -11.17 6.38 25.49
CA VAL A 81 -10.84 7.10 26.73
C VAL A 81 -11.70 6.61 27.88
N GLY A 82 -11.17 5.63 28.60
CA GLY A 82 -11.91 4.89 29.62
C GLY A 82 -12.83 3.88 28.95
N THR A 83 -14.14 4.13 28.97
CA THR A 83 -15.17 3.30 28.32
C THR A 83 -15.89 4.04 27.19
N ARG A 84 -15.30 5.12 26.70
CA ARG A 84 -15.90 6.00 25.70
C ARG A 84 -15.09 5.90 24.42
N SER A 85 -15.78 5.58 23.34
CA SER A 85 -15.27 5.64 21.98
C SER A 85 -15.27 7.08 21.50
N ILE A 86 -14.09 7.59 21.19
CA ILE A 86 -13.85 8.95 20.75
C ILE A 86 -13.40 8.91 19.29
N LEU A 87 -13.97 9.79 18.48
CA LEU A 87 -13.53 10.07 17.12
C LEU A 87 -12.96 11.48 17.08
N ALA A 88 -11.68 11.61 16.75
CA ALA A 88 -11.05 12.88 16.45
C ALA A 88 -10.98 13.06 14.93
N LEU A 89 -11.21 14.29 14.45
CA LEU A 89 -11.11 14.64 13.04
C LEU A 89 -10.19 15.86 12.88
N THR A 90 -9.17 15.75 12.05
CA THR A 90 -8.32 16.89 11.66
C THR A 90 -9.00 17.68 10.55
N GLY A 91 -8.49 18.88 10.26
CA GLY A 91 -9.03 19.69 9.17
C GLY A 91 -8.23 20.96 8.93
N GLY A 92 -7.86 21.21 7.68
CA GLY A 92 -6.82 22.17 7.28
C GLY A 92 -7.01 23.60 7.77
N ASP A 93 -8.24 24.15 7.67
CA ASP A 93 -8.39 25.62 7.69
C ASP A 93 -9.28 26.19 8.80
N THR A 94 -9.94 25.37 9.61
CA THR A 94 -10.90 25.89 10.59
C THR A 94 -10.76 25.22 11.95
N GLY A 95 -10.49 25.99 13.00
CA GLY A 95 -10.99 25.72 14.36
C GLY A 95 -10.38 24.59 15.20
N GLY A 96 -9.36 23.87 14.73
CA GLY A 96 -8.72 22.78 15.48
C GLY A 96 -9.37 21.41 15.30
N THR A 97 -8.71 20.39 15.83
CA THR A 97 -9.08 18.98 15.72
C THR A 97 -10.41 18.74 16.42
N ALA A 98 -11.46 18.46 15.65
CA ALA A 98 -12.81 18.24 16.16
C ALA A 98 -12.91 16.91 16.90
N VAL A 99 -13.81 16.83 17.88
CA VAL A 99 -13.99 15.61 18.69
C VAL A 99 -15.46 15.25 18.79
N PHE A 100 -15.73 13.98 18.57
CA PHE A 100 -17.04 13.35 18.71
C PHE A 100 -16.91 12.19 19.69
N GLU A 101 -17.95 11.98 20.49
CA GLU A 101 -18.15 10.71 21.19
C GLU A 101 -19.07 9.85 20.35
N MET A 102 -18.60 8.66 19.99
CA MET A 102 -19.35 7.69 19.21
C MET A 102 -20.15 6.81 20.16
N THR A 103 -21.47 6.78 20.00
CA THR A 103 -22.32 5.88 20.79
C THR A 103 -22.18 4.44 20.29
N GLY A 104 -22.64 3.46 21.08
CA GLY A 104 -22.69 2.06 20.63
C GLY A 104 -23.57 1.82 19.40
N THR A 105 -24.44 2.76 19.04
CA THR A 105 -25.24 2.71 17.79
C THR A 105 -24.54 3.39 16.62
N GLY A 106 -23.34 3.93 16.80
CA GLY A 106 -22.57 4.69 15.79
C GLY A 106 -22.93 6.17 15.69
N ALA A 107 -23.88 6.67 16.49
CA ALA A 107 -24.27 8.07 16.42
C ALA A 107 -23.14 8.95 16.96
N LEU A 108 -22.83 10.04 16.26
CA LEU A 108 -21.70 10.92 16.59
C LEU A 108 -22.17 12.14 17.38
N GLN A 109 -21.77 12.20 18.66
CA GLN A 109 -22.11 13.32 19.54
C GLN A 109 -20.96 14.33 19.60
N PRO A 110 -21.12 15.57 19.14
CA PRO A 110 -20.05 16.56 19.19
C PRO A 110 -19.64 16.87 20.63
N ARG A 111 -18.33 16.85 20.89
CA ARG A 111 -17.70 17.21 22.17
C ARG A 111 -16.85 18.48 22.10
N GLY A 112 -16.72 19.07 20.92
CA GLY A 112 -15.96 20.31 20.68
C GLY A 112 -14.69 20.01 19.90
N ALA A 113 -13.56 20.45 20.43
CA ALA A 113 -12.24 20.22 19.84
C ALA A 113 -11.26 19.69 20.89
N LEU A 114 -10.18 19.03 20.46
CA LEU A 114 -9.05 18.73 21.32
C LEU A 114 -8.43 20.05 21.76
N VAL A 115 -8.31 20.23 23.08
CA VAL A 115 -7.75 21.44 23.68
C VAL A 115 -6.65 21.08 24.67
N ASP A 116 -5.74 22.01 24.86
CA ASP A 116 -4.73 21.92 25.92
C ASP A 116 -5.34 22.24 27.32
N PRO A 117 -4.55 22.16 28.41
CA PRO A 117 -5.03 22.50 29.75
C PRO A 117 -5.47 23.96 29.93
N ALA A 118 -5.01 24.86 29.05
CA ALA A 118 -5.42 26.27 29.02
C ALA A 118 -6.69 26.51 28.19
N GLY A 119 -7.24 25.47 27.54
CA GLY A 119 -8.43 25.56 26.69
C GLY A 119 -8.15 26.05 25.27
N ARG A 120 -6.89 26.03 24.82
CA ARG A 120 -6.51 26.38 23.45
C ARG A 120 -6.68 25.18 22.53
N ALA A 121 -7.43 25.35 21.45
CA ALA A 121 -7.63 24.31 20.44
C ALA A 121 -6.29 23.86 19.85
N GLN A 122 -6.13 22.55 19.72
CA GLN A 122 -4.98 21.94 19.05
C GLN A 122 -5.30 21.78 17.56
N ARG A 123 -4.36 22.18 16.70
CA ARG A 123 -4.46 22.05 15.25
C ARG A 123 -3.46 20.99 14.81
N LEU A 124 -3.99 19.79 14.63
CA LEU A 124 -3.22 18.64 14.19
C LEU A 124 -3.55 18.36 12.71
N SER A 125 -2.55 17.98 11.92
CA SER A 125 -2.71 17.49 10.54
C SER A 125 -2.94 15.98 10.57
N GLU A 126 -2.03 15.29 11.26
CA GLU A 126 -2.01 13.83 11.40
C GLU A 126 -2.23 13.38 12.84
N LEU A 127 -2.71 12.15 13.01
CA LEU A 127 -3.04 11.56 14.30
C LEU A 127 -2.73 10.07 14.31
N ALA A 128 -2.00 9.62 15.32
CA ALA A 128 -1.85 8.20 15.61
C ALA A 128 -2.03 7.94 17.11
N THR A 129 -2.32 6.69 17.48
CA THR A 129 -2.28 6.27 18.89
C THR A 129 -1.31 5.14 19.10
N VAL A 130 -0.73 5.08 20.30
CA VAL A 130 0.09 3.93 20.68
C VAL A 130 -0.01 3.62 22.17
N GLU A 131 -0.13 2.32 22.45
CA GLU A 131 -0.09 1.81 23.81
C GLU A 131 1.33 1.41 24.22
N THR A 132 1.76 1.97 25.35
CA THR A 132 3.02 1.59 26.02
C THR A 132 2.70 0.99 27.40
N PRO A 133 3.66 0.34 28.08
CA PRO A 133 3.45 -0.13 29.46
C PRO A 133 3.04 0.98 30.45
N SER A 134 3.37 2.25 30.17
CA SER A 134 2.96 3.40 30.98
C SER A 134 1.58 3.97 30.60
N GLY A 135 0.97 3.46 29.53
CA GLY A 135 -0.37 3.77 29.04
C GLY A 135 -0.38 4.28 27.60
N ALA A 136 -1.57 4.74 27.16
CA ALA A 136 -1.81 5.22 25.82
C ALA A 136 -1.27 6.64 25.58
N TRP A 137 -0.79 6.85 24.38
CA TRP A 137 -0.29 8.12 23.85
C TRP A 137 -1.05 8.48 22.58
N VAL A 138 -1.30 9.78 22.40
CA VAL A 138 -1.72 10.33 21.12
C VAL A 138 -0.50 11.00 20.52
N ILE A 139 -0.17 10.63 19.30
CA ILE A 139 0.86 11.27 18.48
C ILE A 139 0.15 12.17 17.49
N GLY A 140 0.63 13.40 17.29
CA GLY A 140 0.01 14.32 16.36
C GLY A 140 1.03 15.06 15.53
N GLY A 141 0.68 15.29 14.26
CA GLY A 141 1.36 16.19 13.36
C GLY A 141 0.93 17.63 13.58
N SER A 142 1.85 18.57 13.77
CA SER A 142 1.52 19.97 14.03
C SER A 142 1.35 20.76 12.73
N ALA A 143 0.10 21.06 12.37
CA ALA A 143 -0.24 21.83 11.16
C ALA A 143 0.29 23.29 11.14
N GLU A 144 0.88 23.79 12.23
CA GLU A 144 1.37 25.17 12.30
C GLU A 144 2.91 25.29 12.22
N ARG A 145 3.63 24.22 12.52
CA ARG A 145 5.07 24.27 12.79
C ARG A 145 5.85 23.06 12.29
N ASP A 146 5.25 22.18 11.50
CA ASP A 146 5.88 20.97 10.97
C ASP A 146 6.62 20.21 12.08
N ALA A 147 5.83 19.56 12.95
CA ALA A 147 6.36 18.92 14.14
C ALA A 147 5.61 17.64 14.49
N VAL A 148 6.32 16.66 15.03
CA VAL A 148 5.73 15.49 15.69
C VAL A 148 5.58 15.82 17.17
N VAL A 149 4.37 15.66 17.71
CA VAL A 149 4.06 16.00 19.09
C VAL A 149 3.44 14.80 19.81
N THR A 150 3.88 14.53 21.03
CA THR A 150 3.29 13.50 21.88
C THR A 150 2.39 14.12 22.93
N TYR A 151 1.23 13.51 23.13
CA TYR A 151 0.25 13.95 24.09
C TYR A 151 -0.18 12.81 25.00
N ARG A 152 -0.40 13.16 26.27
CA ARG A 152 -1.24 12.37 27.16
C ARG A 152 -2.67 12.89 27.10
N ILE A 153 -3.62 12.02 26.76
CA ILE A 153 -5.04 12.35 26.81
C ILE A 153 -5.59 12.14 28.23
N ARG A 154 -6.26 13.17 28.75
CA ARG A 154 -6.96 13.09 30.04
C ARG A 154 -8.37 12.53 29.87
N ALA A 155 -8.97 12.10 30.97
CA ALA A 155 -10.36 11.66 31.01
C ALA A 155 -11.37 12.75 30.60
N ASP A 156 -11.00 14.03 30.66
CA ASP A 156 -11.82 15.14 30.17
C ASP A 156 -11.50 15.54 28.70
N LEU A 157 -10.79 14.68 27.96
CA LEU A 157 -10.38 14.85 26.57
C LEU A 157 -9.39 16.01 26.32
N ARG A 158 -8.79 16.55 27.39
CA ARG A 158 -7.70 17.52 27.24
C ARG A 158 -6.39 16.82 26.91
N LEU A 159 -5.67 17.36 25.94
CA LEU A 159 -4.33 16.92 25.57
C LEU A 159 -3.29 17.62 26.42
N VAL A 160 -2.43 16.86 27.07
CA VAL A 160 -1.23 17.38 27.74
C VAL A 160 -0.04 17.03 26.88
N GLU A 161 0.55 18.03 26.24
CA GLU A 161 1.81 17.86 25.51
C GLU A 161 2.89 17.35 26.46
N THR A 162 3.57 16.27 26.05
CA THR A 162 4.66 15.66 26.80
C THR A 162 6.01 15.90 26.16
N ASP A 163 6.07 15.86 24.83
CA ASP A 163 7.28 16.16 24.07
C ASP A 163 6.93 16.64 22.65
N ARG A 164 7.91 17.27 22.00
CA ARG A 164 7.78 17.84 20.65
C ARG A 164 9.11 17.76 19.90
N ALA A 165 9.07 17.23 18.70
CA ALA A 165 10.16 17.31 17.73
C ALA A 165 9.73 18.23 16.57
N GLU A 166 10.34 19.41 16.50
CA GLU A 166 10.13 20.36 15.38
C GLU A 166 11.02 20.01 14.18
N ASP A 167 10.60 20.45 13.00
CA ASP A 167 11.40 20.39 11.77
C ASP A 167 12.82 20.91 12.00
N ALA A 168 13.78 20.14 11.51
CA ALA A 168 15.18 20.46 11.58
C ALA A 168 15.98 19.77 10.48
N VAL A 169 17.16 20.28 10.16
CA VAL A 169 18.08 19.69 9.15
C VAL A 169 18.37 18.20 9.39
N LYS A 170 18.34 17.73 10.64
CA LYS A 170 18.57 16.31 10.99
C LYS A 170 17.27 15.50 11.16
N ALA A 171 16.15 16.18 11.30
CA ALA A 171 14.82 15.62 11.51
C ALA A 171 13.85 16.38 10.60
N PRO A 172 14.00 16.23 9.27
CA PRO A 172 13.18 16.92 8.29
C PRO A 172 11.72 16.50 8.45
N LEU A 173 10.84 17.49 8.52
CA LEU A 173 9.40 17.33 8.69
C LEU A 173 8.60 18.33 7.83
N GLU A 174 9.24 19.06 6.90
CA GLU A 174 8.56 20.03 6.04
C GLU A 174 7.45 19.32 5.23
N GLY A 175 6.22 19.80 5.38
CA GLY A 175 5.06 19.16 4.76
C GLY A 175 4.82 17.75 5.31
N LEU A 176 4.84 17.60 6.64
CA LEU A 176 4.43 16.36 7.31
C LEU A 176 3.07 15.91 6.76
N SER A 177 3.10 14.76 6.10
CA SER A 177 2.00 14.24 5.29
C SER A 177 1.30 13.07 5.94
N ASP A 178 2.04 12.24 6.69
CA ASP A 178 1.48 11.10 7.40
C ASP A 178 2.36 10.67 8.61
N LEU A 179 1.77 9.96 9.57
CA LEU A 179 2.37 9.47 10.81
C LEU A 179 1.97 8.04 11.13
N GLU A 180 2.97 7.17 11.24
CA GLU A 180 2.76 5.78 11.61
C GLU A 180 3.49 5.36 12.89
N THR A 181 2.99 4.31 13.54
CA THR A 181 3.66 3.74 14.72
C THR A 181 4.07 2.28 14.51
N VAL A 182 5.36 1.99 14.69
CA VAL A 182 5.93 0.66 14.47
C VAL A 182 6.42 0.08 15.79
N ARG A 183 5.89 -1.08 16.19
CA ARG A 183 6.36 -1.81 17.37
C ARG A 183 7.32 -2.94 16.98
N ILE A 184 8.58 -2.84 17.40
CA ILE A 184 9.61 -3.84 17.17
C ILE A 184 10.07 -4.41 18.52
N GLY A 185 9.55 -5.59 18.86
CA GLY A 185 9.76 -6.20 20.17
C GLY A 185 9.22 -5.31 21.30
N ALA A 186 10.13 -4.86 22.18
CA ALA A 186 9.80 -3.99 23.31
C ALA A 186 9.92 -2.49 22.99
N GLN A 187 10.29 -2.11 21.77
CA GLN A 187 10.47 -0.72 21.37
C GLN A 187 9.30 -0.29 20.49
N THR A 188 8.89 0.96 20.66
CA THR A 188 7.93 1.64 19.80
C THR A 188 8.66 2.76 19.06
N PHE A 189 8.42 2.85 17.77
CA PHE A 189 8.90 3.94 16.92
C PHE A 189 7.70 4.71 16.38
N VAL A 190 7.84 6.02 16.30
CA VAL A 190 6.99 6.91 15.50
C VAL A 190 7.75 7.20 14.22
N VAL A 191 7.13 6.94 13.08
CA VAL A 191 7.68 7.24 11.76
C VAL A 191 6.84 8.35 11.15
N ALA A 192 7.52 9.40 10.69
CA ALA A 192 6.91 10.54 10.04
C ALA A 192 7.27 10.57 8.56
N ALA A 193 6.27 10.65 7.70
CA ALA A 193 6.41 10.95 6.29
C ALA A 193 6.36 12.47 6.07
N ALA A 194 7.20 12.97 5.17
CA ALA A 194 7.25 14.37 4.82
C ALA A 194 7.27 14.53 3.30
N SER A 195 6.23 15.15 2.75
CA SER A 195 6.11 15.40 1.32
C SER A 195 7.07 16.51 0.86
N GLY A 196 7.20 17.59 1.63
CA GLY A 196 8.13 18.69 1.30
C GLY A 196 9.59 18.25 1.29
N ASP A 197 9.98 17.46 2.29
CA ASP A 197 11.36 16.97 2.42
C ASP A 197 11.66 15.66 1.68
N SER A 198 10.63 15.00 1.13
CA SER A 198 10.74 13.75 0.36
C SER A 198 11.46 12.64 1.14
N GLY A 199 10.92 12.28 2.31
CA GLY A 199 11.59 11.29 3.16
C GLY A 199 10.80 10.83 4.38
N LEU A 200 11.47 10.02 5.20
CA LEU A 200 10.98 9.47 6.45
C LEU A 200 11.90 9.86 7.61
N THR A 201 11.31 10.18 8.75
CA THR A 201 12.02 10.45 10.01
C THR A 201 11.49 9.51 11.11
N ALA A 202 12.37 8.75 11.76
CA ALA A 202 12.02 7.83 12.84
C ALA A 202 12.43 8.36 14.21
N TYR A 203 11.50 8.26 15.17
CA TYR A 203 11.73 8.53 16.58
C TYR A 203 11.42 7.30 17.40
N ARG A 204 12.33 6.89 18.27
CA ARG A 204 11.97 5.98 19.36
C ARG A 204 11.09 6.73 20.36
N LEU A 205 9.93 6.17 20.68
CA LEU A 205 9.06 6.65 21.75
C LEU A 205 9.46 5.99 23.07
N ALA A 206 9.85 6.81 24.04
CA ALA A 206 10.12 6.36 25.40
C ALA A 206 8.83 6.19 26.21
N ASP A 207 8.87 5.38 27.28
CA ASP A 207 7.73 5.14 28.17
C ASP A 207 7.14 6.42 28.80
N ASN A 208 7.90 7.52 28.86
CA ASN A 208 7.40 8.80 29.38
C ASN A 208 6.82 9.72 28.29
N GLY A 209 6.70 9.24 27.05
CA GLY A 209 6.23 10.00 25.90
C GLY A 209 7.32 10.83 25.21
N ALA A 210 8.58 10.73 25.63
CA ALA A 210 9.67 11.46 24.98
C ALA A 210 10.03 10.86 23.61
N LEU A 211 10.27 11.72 22.63
CA LEU A 211 10.70 11.35 21.28
C LEU A 211 12.21 11.42 21.19
N GLN A 212 12.84 10.33 20.78
CA GLN A 212 14.27 10.30 20.50
C GLN A 212 14.49 9.95 19.03
N LEU A 213 14.98 10.92 18.25
CA LEU A 213 15.39 10.71 16.87
C LEU A 213 16.36 9.52 16.78
N THR A 214 16.04 8.55 15.92
CA THR A 214 16.90 7.39 15.65
C THR A 214 17.51 7.45 14.27
N ASP A 215 16.73 7.80 13.24
CA ASP A 215 17.23 7.86 11.88
C ASP A 215 16.32 8.70 10.96
N THR A 216 16.88 9.11 9.83
CA THR A 216 16.20 9.86 8.77
C THR A 216 16.68 9.35 7.42
N ILE A 217 15.77 9.14 6.49
CA ILE A 217 16.09 8.73 5.12
C ILE A 217 15.33 9.57 4.11
N SER A 218 15.95 9.89 2.97
CA SER A 218 15.37 10.71 1.90
C SER A 218 16.07 10.43 0.58
N SER A 219 15.71 11.16 -0.47
CA SER A 219 16.36 11.09 -1.80
C SER A 219 17.89 11.21 -1.75
N LYS A 220 18.43 11.98 -0.81
CA LYS A 220 19.89 12.13 -0.59
C LYS A 220 20.55 10.86 -0.05
N HIS A 221 19.76 9.93 0.47
CA HIS A 221 20.19 8.71 1.15
C HIS A 221 19.76 7.43 0.42
N GLY A 222 19.28 7.55 -0.82
CA GLY A 222 18.91 6.41 -1.68
C GLY A 222 17.43 6.06 -1.69
N LEU A 223 16.59 6.77 -0.93
CA LEU A 223 15.14 6.68 -1.05
C LEU A 223 14.72 7.58 -2.22
N TRP A 224 14.87 7.10 -3.45
CA TRP A 224 14.64 7.84 -4.71
C TRP A 224 13.16 8.18 -4.94
N VAL A 225 12.62 9.03 -4.09
CA VAL A 225 11.25 9.55 -4.12
C VAL A 225 11.29 11.08 -4.16
N SER A 226 10.21 11.67 -4.68
CA SER A 226 9.94 13.11 -4.62
C SER A 226 8.59 13.27 -3.96
N GLY A 227 8.56 13.72 -2.72
CA GLY A 227 7.39 13.58 -1.85
C GLY A 227 7.23 12.18 -1.27
N MET A 228 6.60 12.11 -0.11
CA MET A 228 6.07 10.93 0.53
C MET A 228 4.68 11.34 1.01
N GLU A 229 3.63 10.85 0.39
CA GLU A 229 2.27 11.36 0.62
C GLU A 229 1.55 10.59 1.72
N ASP A 230 1.78 9.28 1.78
CA ASP A 230 1.09 8.38 2.70
C ASP A 230 2.00 7.17 2.98
N ILE A 231 1.96 6.64 4.20
CA ILE A 231 2.73 5.49 4.62
C ILE A 231 1.88 4.46 5.36
N ALA A 232 2.27 3.20 5.25
CA ALA A 232 1.68 2.13 6.02
C ALA A 232 2.78 1.19 6.54
N THR A 233 2.45 0.35 7.52
CA THR A 233 3.43 -0.51 8.19
C THR A 233 3.13 -1.99 8.00
N ILE A 234 4.16 -2.76 7.67
CA ILE A 234 4.06 -4.20 7.42
C ILE A 234 5.09 -4.96 8.24
N ALA A 235 4.70 -6.13 8.77
CA ALA A 235 5.57 -7.01 9.53
C ALA A 235 5.65 -8.40 8.88
N THR A 236 6.62 -8.59 7.99
CA THR A 236 6.79 -9.82 7.21
C THR A 236 8.19 -10.42 7.38
N GLY A 237 8.32 -11.74 7.31
CA GLY A 237 9.62 -12.42 7.41
C GLY A 237 10.38 -12.17 8.73
N GLY A 238 9.68 -11.76 9.81
CA GLY A 238 10.31 -11.36 11.07
C GLY A 238 11.01 -10.00 11.03
N GLN A 239 10.71 -9.18 10.02
CA GLN A 239 11.21 -7.83 9.83
C GLN A 239 10.02 -6.84 9.78
N HIS A 240 10.31 -5.55 9.93
CA HIS A 240 9.32 -4.49 9.88
C HIS A 240 9.67 -3.52 8.75
N PHE A 241 8.67 -3.14 7.98
CA PHE A 241 8.78 -2.26 6.85
C PHE A 241 7.79 -1.11 7.00
N VAL A 242 8.23 0.06 6.56
CA VAL A 242 7.38 1.19 6.25
C VAL A 242 7.28 1.20 4.73
N VAL A 243 6.08 0.99 4.21
CA VAL A 243 5.79 1.17 2.80
C VAL A 243 5.21 2.55 2.61
N GLY A 244 5.57 3.24 1.53
CA GLY A 244 5.11 4.60 1.29
C GLY A 244 4.94 4.91 -0.18
N VAL A 245 3.98 5.79 -0.47
CA VAL A 245 3.67 6.26 -1.82
C VAL A 245 4.15 7.68 -2.04
N SER A 246 4.55 7.96 -3.27
CA SER A 246 5.07 9.26 -3.68
C SER A 246 4.37 9.71 -4.95
N ALA A 247 3.55 10.76 -4.85
CA ALA A 247 2.78 11.24 -5.99
C ALA A 247 3.66 11.86 -7.07
N GLU A 248 4.62 12.72 -6.72
CA GLU A 248 5.43 13.44 -7.71
C GLU A 248 6.38 12.50 -8.46
N SER A 249 6.97 11.51 -7.77
CA SER A 249 7.83 10.53 -8.43
C SER A 249 7.09 9.33 -9.03
N GLY A 250 5.81 9.14 -8.67
CA GLY A 250 5.03 7.96 -9.06
C GLY A 250 5.67 6.67 -8.56
N THR A 251 6.07 6.61 -7.29
CA THR A 251 6.77 5.45 -6.74
C THR A 251 6.08 4.88 -5.50
N ILE A 252 6.29 3.58 -5.28
CA ILE A 252 6.05 2.90 -4.01
C ILE A 252 7.42 2.48 -3.48
N ALA A 253 7.74 2.88 -2.26
CA ALA A 253 8.98 2.51 -1.60
C ALA A 253 8.72 1.58 -0.42
N SER A 254 9.52 0.53 -0.28
CA SER A 254 9.55 -0.34 0.88
C SER A 254 10.84 -0.10 1.66
N VAL A 255 10.71 0.39 2.90
CA VAL A 255 11.83 0.78 3.74
C VAL A 255 11.81 -0.03 5.02
N ARG A 256 12.81 -0.90 5.19
CA ARG A 256 12.96 -1.70 6.41
C ARG A 256 13.37 -0.83 7.58
N LEU A 257 12.66 -0.95 8.70
CA LEU A 257 13.02 -0.38 9.99
C LEU A 257 13.57 -1.49 10.89
N ASN A 258 14.84 -1.39 11.29
CA ASN A 258 15.44 -2.40 12.16
C ASN A 258 15.13 -2.14 13.65
N PRO A 259 15.44 -3.08 14.58
CA PRO A 259 15.19 -2.90 16.01
C PRO A 259 15.95 -1.73 16.68
N MET A 260 16.91 -1.11 16.00
CA MET A 260 17.61 0.10 16.47
C MET A 260 16.95 1.39 15.99
N GLY A 261 15.92 1.31 15.16
CA GLY A 261 15.24 2.47 14.56
C GLY A 261 15.98 3.03 13.34
N VAL A 262 16.77 2.21 12.64
CA VAL A 262 17.56 2.59 11.46
C VAL A 262 16.89 2.06 10.20
N PHE A 263 16.80 2.91 9.18
CA PHE A 263 16.17 2.62 7.90
C PHE A 263 17.12 1.96 6.90
N PHE A 264 16.56 1.06 6.08
CA PHE A 264 17.22 0.47 4.92
C PHE A 264 16.21 0.37 3.80
N VAL A 265 16.47 1.01 2.65
CA VAL A 265 15.66 0.81 1.45
C VAL A 265 15.74 -0.67 1.07
N ALA A 266 14.59 -1.33 1.07
CA ALA A 266 14.48 -2.72 0.64
C ALA A 266 14.14 -2.78 -0.85
N ASP A 267 13.21 -1.92 -1.30
CA ASP A 267 12.81 -1.85 -2.69
C ASP A 267 12.14 -0.52 -3.03
N ILE A 268 12.16 -0.15 -4.31
CA ILE A 268 11.42 1.00 -4.86
C ILE A 268 10.91 0.57 -6.23
N VAL A 269 9.59 0.57 -6.40
CA VAL A 269 8.95 0.37 -7.70
C VAL A 269 8.42 1.70 -8.21
N MET A 270 8.55 1.92 -9.51
CA MET A 270 8.02 3.09 -10.20
C MET A 270 6.80 2.68 -10.99
N ASP A 271 5.82 3.57 -11.05
CA ASP A 271 4.65 3.37 -11.87
C ASP A 271 5.09 3.20 -13.32
N ASP A 272 4.69 2.08 -13.89
CA ASP A 272 4.64 1.94 -15.33
C ASP A 272 3.22 2.22 -15.80
N LEU A 273 3.03 2.40 -17.11
CA LEU A 273 1.72 2.73 -17.68
C LEU A 273 0.65 1.62 -17.48
N ASN A 274 1.03 0.48 -16.89
CA ASN A 274 0.17 -0.65 -16.57
C ASN A 274 -0.15 -0.76 -15.07
N THR A 275 0.72 -0.29 -14.18
CA THR A 275 0.57 -0.48 -12.74
C THR A 275 -0.49 0.43 -12.09
N ARG A 276 -0.94 1.50 -12.75
CA ARG A 276 -2.09 2.34 -12.31
C ARG A 276 -1.95 3.01 -10.93
N PHE A 277 -0.72 3.28 -10.49
CA PHE A 277 -0.47 4.02 -9.26
C PHE A 277 0.29 5.34 -9.48
N GLY A 278 0.38 5.82 -10.73
CA GLY A 278 0.92 7.13 -11.03
C GLY A 278 0.21 8.23 -10.24
N GLY A 279 0.99 9.09 -9.56
CA GLY A 279 0.43 10.10 -8.66
C GLY A 279 -0.27 9.51 -7.42
N ALA A 280 0.22 8.37 -6.90
CA ALA A 280 -0.32 7.75 -5.70
C ALA A 280 -0.24 8.68 -4.49
N VAL A 281 -1.37 8.82 -3.80
CA VAL A 281 -1.55 9.64 -2.60
C VAL A 281 -2.13 8.84 -1.44
N SER A 282 -2.53 7.59 -1.67
CA SER A 282 -3.10 6.74 -0.63
C SER A 282 -2.65 5.30 -0.78
N VAL A 283 -2.29 4.68 0.33
CA VAL A 283 -1.92 3.28 0.47
C VAL A 283 -2.54 2.68 1.72
N ASP A 284 -3.06 1.46 1.60
CA ASP A 284 -3.45 0.68 2.77
C ASP A 284 -2.93 -0.76 2.64
N THR A 285 -2.82 -1.46 3.77
CA THR A 285 -2.17 -2.77 3.87
C THR A 285 -3.06 -3.81 4.53
N PHE A 286 -2.92 -5.06 4.10
CA PHE A 286 -3.67 -6.16 4.68
C PHE A 286 -2.90 -7.48 4.60
N GLU A 287 -3.14 -8.37 5.56
CA GLU A 287 -2.52 -9.71 5.59
C GLU A 287 -3.53 -10.81 5.20
N VAL A 288 -3.15 -11.63 4.23
CA VAL A 288 -3.88 -12.83 3.80
C VAL A 288 -2.96 -14.03 3.84
N GLN A 289 -3.34 -15.06 4.61
CA GLN A 289 -2.63 -16.35 4.66
C GLN A 289 -1.11 -16.22 4.95
N GLY A 290 -0.69 -15.26 5.79
CA GLY A 290 0.72 -15.01 6.10
C GLY A 290 1.50 -14.31 4.98
N ARG A 291 0.78 -13.65 4.06
CA ARG A 291 1.32 -12.79 3.01
C ARG A 291 0.78 -11.38 3.21
N ASP A 292 1.66 -10.41 3.05
CA ASP A 292 1.38 -9.01 3.34
C ASP A 292 1.21 -8.26 2.03
N PHE A 293 0.05 -7.61 1.87
CA PHE A 293 -0.30 -6.88 0.67
C PHE A 293 -0.47 -5.41 0.97
N LEU A 294 -0.34 -4.61 -0.08
CA LEU A 294 -0.68 -3.21 -0.08
C LEU A 294 -1.53 -2.90 -1.32
N VAL A 295 -2.53 -2.04 -1.14
CA VAL A 295 -3.33 -1.47 -2.22
C VAL A 295 -3.02 0.01 -2.31
N THR A 296 -2.73 0.51 -3.51
CA THR A 296 -2.45 1.93 -3.75
C THR A 296 -3.45 2.54 -4.71
N GLY A 297 -3.82 3.80 -4.43
CA GLY A 297 -4.64 4.62 -5.31
C GLY A 297 -3.99 5.98 -5.60
N GLY A 298 -4.22 6.49 -6.81
CA GLY A 298 -3.65 7.76 -7.23
C GLY A 298 -4.33 8.43 -8.42
N ALA A 299 -3.60 9.30 -9.08
CA ALA A 299 -4.05 10.08 -10.23
C ALA A 299 -4.24 9.25 -11.51
N ASP A 300 -3.63 8.06 -11.63
CA ASP A 300 -3.76 7.19 -12.82
C ASP A 300 -5.05 6.37 -12.86
N ALA A 301 -6.12 6.88 -12.23
CA ALA A 301 -7.51 6.39 -12.34
C ALA A 301 -7.63 4.87 -12.20
N GLY A 302 -7.06 4.31 -11.14
CA GLY A 302 -7.11 2.88 -10.85
C GLY A 302 -6.59 2.56 -9.46
N LEU A 303 -6.47 1.26 -9.21
CA LEU A 303 -5.86 0.69 -8.02
C LEU A 303 -4.76 -0.29 -8.42
N ALA A 304 -3.71 -0.37 -7.63
CA ALA A 304 -2.64 -1.35 -7.79
C ALA A 304 -2.53 -2.21 -6.53
N LEU A 305 -2.45 -3.53 -6.71
CA LEU A 305 -2.19 -4.49 -5.64
C LEU A 305 -0.74 -4.95 -5.73
N HIS A 306 0.00 -4.79 -4.63
CA HIS A 306 1.34 -5.35 -4.48
C HIS A 306 1.40 -6.25 -3.23
N GLU A 307 2.31 -7.21 -3.25
CA GLU A 307 2.72 -8.00 -2.07
C GLU A 307 4.12 -7.55 -1.63
N VAL A 308 4.29 -7.41 -0.32
CA VAL A 308 5.60 -7.24 0.29
C VAL A 308 6.14 -8.62 0.62
N LEU A 309 7.12 -9.05 -0.15
CA LEU A 309 7.81 -10.31 0.08
C LEU A 309 8.63 -10.25 1.40
N PRO A 310 8.99 -11.39 2.02
CA PRO A 310 9.70 -11.42 3.31
C PRO A 310 10.99 -10.58 3.40
N GLY A 311 11.64 -10.30 2.26
CA GLY A 311 12.83 -9.43 2.17
C GLY A 311 12.54 -7.94 1.99
N GLY A 312 11.26 -7.55 1.92
CA GLY A 312 10.80 -6.19 1.64
C GLY A 312 10.64 -5.86 0.16
N ARG A 313 10.92 -6.80 -0.74
CA ARG A 313 10.71 -6.62 -2.18
C ARG A 313 9.22 -6.47 -2.48
N LEU A 314 8.88 -5.51 -3.33
CA LEU A 314 7.53 -5.25 -3.78
C LEU A 314 7.26 -6.08 -5.03
N PHE A 315 6.18 -6.86 -5.00
CA PHE A 315 5.75 -7.66 -6.12
C PHE A 315 4.37 -7.20 -6.57
N HIS A 316 4.26 -6.73 -7.82
CA HIS A 316 2.98 -6.34 -8.40
C HIS A 316 2.15 -7.58 -8.75
N HIS A 317 0.91 -7.60 -8.27
CA HIS A 317 -0.04 -8.69 -8.52
C HIS A 317 -1.02 -8.35 -9.64
N GLN A 318 -1.64 -7.18 -9.52
CA GLN A 318 -2.74 -6.79 -10.37
C GLN A 318 -2.94 -5.28 -10.31
N SER A 319 -3.42 -4.72 -11.41
CA SER A 319 -3.99 -3.38 -11.42
C SER A 319 -5.42 -3.40 -11.95
N VAL A 320 -6.28 -2.59 -11.34
CA VAL A 320 -7.67 -2.45 -11.75
C VAL A 320 -7.88 -1.01 -12.22
N ALA A 321 -8.07 -0.83 -13.52
CA ALA A 321 -8.38 0.46 -14.10
C ALA A 321 -9.86 0.84 -13.84
N GLN A 322 -10.10 2.13 -13.60
CA GLN A 322 -11.46 2.67 -13.59
C GLN A 322 -12.08 2.60 -14.98
N ASP A 323 -13.38 2.32 -15.02
CA ASP A 323 -14.19 2.36 -16.24
C ASP A 323 -15.47 3.19 -16.03
N ALA A 324 -16.39 3.13 -17.00
CA ALA A 324 -17.65 3.86 -16.92
C ALA A 324 -18.55 3.45 -15.74
N GLN A 325 -18.30 2.31 -15.10
CA GLN A 325 -19.10 1.78 -13.98
C GLN A 325 -18.61 2.28 -12.61
N TRP A 326 -17.36 2.74 -12.48
CA TRP A 326 -16.80 3.21 -11.21
C TRP A 326 -15.75 4.32 -11.39
N SER A 327 -16.12 5.37 -12.12
CA SER A 327 -15.26 6.53 -12.33
C SER A 327 -15.29 7.47 -11.11
N LEU A 328 -14.25 7.42 -10.29
CA LEU A 328 -14.05 8.24 -9.11
C LEU A 328 -13.17 9.48 -9.37
N GLY A 329 -12.54 9.54 -10.55
CA GLY A 329 -11.42 10.47 -10.79
C GLY A 329 -10.15 9.99 -10.08
N PRO A 330 -9.19 10.88 -9.79
CA PRO A 330 -8.04 10.55 -8.95
C PRO A 330 -8.52 9.90 -7.64
N VAL A 331 -8.00 8.72 -7.34
CA VAL A 331 -8.24 8.07 -6.04
C VAL A 331 -7.50 8.88 -4.98
N GLN A 332 -8.17 9.15 -3.87
CA GLN A 332 -7.67 9.98 -2.76
C GLN A 332 -7.59 9.19 -1.46
N ALA A 333 -8.41 8.16 -1.30
CA ALA A 333 -8.41 7.31 -0.11
C ALA A 333 -8.70 5.87 -0.49
N VAL A 334 -7.93 4.94 0.07
CA VAL A 334 -8.18 3.50 0.01
C VAL A 334 -8.23 2.92 1.42
N GLU A 335 -9.08 1.92 1.63
CA GLU A 335 -9.18 1.19 2.90
C GLU A 335 -9.53 -0.28 2.61
N ALA A 336 -8.75 -1.21 3.15
CA ALA A 336 -8.89 -2.64 2.96
C ALA A 336 -9.38 -3.32 4.25
N VAL A 337 -10.58 -3.88 4.19
CA VAL A 337 -11.20 -4.58 5.30
C VAL A 337 -11.21 -6.08 5.05
N ARG A 338 -10.50 -6.81 5.91
CA ARG A 338 -10.49 -8.27 5.85
C ARG A 338 -11.76 -8.87 6.48
N HIS A 339 -12.35 -9.82 5.77
CA HIS A 339 -13.38 -10.72 6.24
C HIS A 339 -12.90 -12.18 6.19
N ASP A 340 -13.74 -13.10 6.66
CA ASP A 340 -13.38 -14.52 6.77
C ASP A 340 -13.01 -15.17 5.43
N THR A 341 -13.64 -14.75 4.33
CA THR A 341 -13.51 -15.36 3.00
C THR A 341 -13.04 -14.39 1.92
N GLU A 342 -12.82 -13.12 2.25
CA GLU A 342 -12.44 -12.09 1.27
C GLU A 342 -11.74 -10.91 1.93
N VAL A 343 -11.12 -10.07 1.11
CA VAL A 343 -10.77 -8.68 1.46
C VAL A 343 -11.67 -7.75 0.66
N GLN A 344 -12.29 -6.79 1.34
CA GLN A 344 -13.04 -5.71 0.71
C GLN A 344 -12.15 -4.48 0.64
N ILE A 345 -11.98 -3.94 -0.57
CA ILE A 345 -11.20 -2.72 -0.80
C ILE A 345 -12.20 -1.62 -1.12
N PHE A 346 -12.17 -0.56 -0.33
CA PHE A 346 -12.94 0.65 -0.55
C PHE A 346 -12.04 1.70 -1.18
N ALA A 347 -12.58 2.42 -2.17
CA ALA A 347 -11.85 3.50 -2.82
C ALA A 347 -12.75 4.74 -2.95
N GLY A 348 -12.25 5.85 -2.44
CA GLY A 348 -12.83 7.19 -2.58
C GLY A 348 -11.93 8.06 -3.46
N GLY A 349 -12.54 8.94 -4.25
CA GLY A 349 -11.81 9.83 -5.15
C GLY A 349 -12.17 11.30 -5.00
N ALA A 350 -11.44 12.13 -5.73
CA ALA A 350 -11.69 13.58 -5.81
C ALA A 350 -13.03 13.91 -6.49
N GLY A 351 -13.56 12.98 -7.29
CA GLY A 351 -14.91 13.04 -7.84
C GLY A 351 -15.98 12.66 -6.82
N ALA A 352 -17.15 12.32 -7.31
CA ALA A 352 -18.24 11.80 -6.50
C ALA A 352 -18.31 10.28 -6.62
N GLY A 353 -18.39 9.60 -5.49
CA GLY A 353 -18.60 8.17 -5.41
C GLY A 353 -17.67 7.47 -4.41
N LEU A 354 -18.11 6.28 -4.01
CA LEU A 354 -17.34 5.33 -3.22
C LEU A 354 -17.46 3.96 -3.90
N ALA A 355 -16.34 3.37 -4.30
CA ALA A 355 -16.32 2.04 -4.89
C ALA A 355 -16.01 0.98 -3.84
N GLN A 356 -16.59 -0.20 -4.03
CA GLN A 356 -16.27 -1.41 -3.29
C GLN A 356 -15.79 -2.48 -4.26
N LEU A 357 -14.54 -2.89 -4.09
CA LEU A 357 -13.92 -4.00 -4.78
C LEU A 357 -13.74 -5.15 -3.80
N VAL A 358 -13.70 -6.36 -4.34
CA VAL A 358 -13.60 -7.58 -3.53
C VAL A 358 -12.52 -8.47 -4.10
N LEU A 359 -11.71 -8.98 -3.19
CA LEU A 359 -10.68 -9.95 -3.45
C LEU A 359 -11.02 -11.24 -2.69
N PRO A 360 -11.57 -12.27 -3.35
CA PRO A 360 -11.90 -13.53 -2.71
C PRO A 360 -10.64 -14.23 -2.20
N LEU A 361 -10.63 -14.66 -0.94
CA LEU A 361 -9.46 -15.35 -0.38
C LEU A 361 -9.20 -16.71 -1.01
N ASP A 362 -10.27 -17.35 -1.50
CA ASP A 362 -10.18 -18.63 -2.17
C ASP A 362 -9.51 -18.50 -3.54
N ASP A 363 -9.45 -17.31 -4.14
CA ASP A 363 -8.85 -17.11 -5.47
C ASP A 363 -7.33 -16.89 -5.43
N PHE A 364 -6.76 -16.69 -4.25
CA PHE A 364 -5.31 -16.58 -4.10
C PHE A 364 -4.60 -17.91 -4.42
N GLY A 365 -3.63 -17.85 -5.33
CA GLY A 365 -2.61 -18.88 -5.44
C GLY A 365 -1.62 -18.84 -4.28
N GLU A 366 -0.78 -19.85 -4.22
CA GLU A 366 0.27 -20.03 -3.23
C GLU A 366 1.55 -19.26 -3.59
N ARG A 367 2.29 -18.86 -2.54
CA ARG A 367 3.68 -18.43 -2.69
C ARG A 367 4.63 -19.56 -2.28
N ARG A 368 5.43 -20.06 -3.22
CA ARG A 368 6.40 -21.15 -3.01
C ARG A 368 7.84 -20.66 -3.22
N MET A 369 8.77 -21.15 -2.40
CA MET A 369 10.17 -20.71 -2.37
C MET A 369 11.10 -21.91 -2.20
N GLY A 370 12.12 -22.02 -3.06
CA GLY A 370 13.08 -23.13 -3.10
C GLY A 370 14.21 -22.96 -2.08
N GLY A 371 14.99 -21.90 -2.24
CA GLY A 371 16.06 -21.54 -1.33
C GLY A 371 17.42 -21.47 -2.03
N ALA A 372 18.48 -21.96 -1.40
CA ALA A 372 19.85 -21.81 -1.93
C ALA A 372 20.38 -23.07 -2.65
N GLY A 373 19.52 -24.03 -2.99
CA GLY A 373 19.89 -25.29 -3.63
C GLY A 373 19.14 -25.49 -4.95
N ASP A 374 19.42 -26.60 -5.64
CA ASP A 374 18.66 -26.98 -6.84
C ASP A 374 17.29 -27.53 -6.39
N ASP A 375 16.22 -26.79 -6.66
CA ASP A 375 14.88 -27.06 -6.17
C ASP A 375 13.91 -27.49 -7.27
N LEU A 376 12.93 -28.34 -6.92
CA LEU A 376 11.80 -28.69 -7.76
C LEU A 376 10.53 -28.14 -7.14
N LEU A 377 10.02 -27.07 -7.73
CA LEU A 377 8.80 -26.41 -7.30
C LEU A 377 7.75 -26.60 -8.38
N SER A 378 6.55 -26.98 -7.94
CA SER A 378 5.35 -26.91 -8.77
C SER A 378 4.41 -25.93 -8.12
N GLY A 379 3.46 -25.35 -8.84
CA GLY A 379 2.35 -24.58 -8.31
C GLY A 379 1.11 -25.45 -8.25
N THR A 380 -0.02 -24.88 -8.63
CA THR A 380 -1.37 -25.36 -8.39
C THR A 380 -2.20 -25.15 -9.67
N HIS A 381 -3.47 -24.81 -9.51
CA HIS A 381 -4.39 -24.49 -10.61
C HIS A 381 -4.90 -23.05 -10.50
N ARG A 382 -4.18 -22.26 -9.70
CA ARG A 382 -4.45 -20.87 -9.35
C ARG A 382 -3.17 -20.09 -9.61
N ASP A 383 -3.32 -18.78 -9.64
CA ASP A 383 -2.27 -17.82 -9.94
C ASP A 383 -1.22 -17.78 -8.82
N ASP A 384 -0.17 -18.58 -8.97
CA ASP A 384 0.87 -18.78 -7.97
C ASP A 384 2.08 -17.87 -8.19
N ILE A 385 2.84 -17.65 -7.11
CA ILE A 385 4.18 -17.06 -7.18
C ILE A 385 5.19 -18.13 -6.78
N ILE A 386 6.08 -18.46 -7.70
CA ILE A 386 7.12 -19.47 -7.48
C ILE A 386 8.49 -18.81 -7.58
N LEU A 387 9.25 -18.86 -6.50
CA LEU A 387 10.61 -18.33 -6.41
C LEU A 387 11.61 -19.48 -6.31
N GLY A 388 12.47 -19.64 -7.32
CA GLY A 388 13.58 -20.59 -7.26
C GLY A 388 14.60 -20.21 -6.18
N ASP A 389 14.90 -18.91 -6.11
CA ASP A 389 16.01 -18.33 -5.37
C ASP A 389 17.35 -18.72 -6.00
N ALA A 390 18.32 -19.31 -5.29
CA ALA A 390 19.63 -19.59 -5.86
C ALA A 390 19.82 -21.09 -6.06
N GLY A 391 20.21 -21.52 -7.26
CA GLY A 391 20.28 -22.94 -7.58
C GLY A 391 19.97 -23.17 -9.05
N ASN A 392 20.04 -24.41 -9.53
CA ASN A 392 19.50 -24.76 -10.85
C ASN A 392 18.11 -25.35 -10.62
N ASP A 393 17.10 -24.50 -10.69
CA ASP A 393 15.76 -24.81 -10.25
C ASP A 393 14.90 -25.32 -11.39
N THR A 394 13.89 -26.12 -11.05
CA THR A 394 12.82 -26.56 -11.94
C THR A 394 11.51 -26.01 -11.39
N LEU A 395 10.98 -24.99 -12.05
CA LEU A 395 9.76 -24.29 -11.66
C LEU A 395 8.62 -24.67 -12.60
N ARG A 396 7.47 -25.08 -12.06
CA ARG A 396 6.25 -25.36 -12.83
C ARG A 396 5.10 -24.56 -12.26
N GLY A 397 4.50 -23.65 -13.01
CA GLY A 397 3.33 -22.88 -12.58
C GLY A 397 2.13 -23.80 -12.40
N GLY A 398 1.61 -24.33 -13.50
CA GLY A 398 0.50 -25.26 -13.51
C GLY A 398 -0.64 -24.74 -14.36
N ALA A 399 -1.76 -24.40 -13.74
CA ALA A 399 -2.80 -23.63 -14.41
C ALA A 399 -3.08 -22.37 -13.60
N GLY A 400 -3.65 -21.35 -14.23
CA GLY A 400 -3.73 -20.01 -13.65
C GLY A 400 -2.64 -19.13 -14.26
N ASP A 401 -2.71 -17.83 -13.97
CA ASP A 401 -1.71 -16.86 -14.41
C ASP A 401 -0.56 -16.84 -13.40
N ASP A 402 0.48 -17.62 -13.64
CA ASP A 402 1.57 -17.82 -12.68
C ASP A 402 2.71 -16.81 -12.87
N THR A 403 3.38 -16.46 -11.78
CA THR A 403 4.67 -15.75 -11.85
C THR A 403 5.82 -16.61 -11.34
N LEU A 404 6.74 -16.91 -12.25
CA LEU A 404 7.89 -17.77 -11.99
C LEU A 404 9.16 -16.91 -11.97
N ILE A 405 9.75 -16.75 -10.79
CA ILE A 405 10.98 -16.00 -10.56
C ILE A 405 12.12 -17.01 -10.46
N ALA A 406 12.95 -17.07 -11.51
CA ALA A 406 14.06 -18.01 -11.63
C ALA A 406 15.07 -17.81 -10.47
N GLY A 407 15.68 -16.62 -10.43
CA GLY A 407 16.79 -16.33 -9.52
C GLY A 407 18.14 -16.64 -10.18
N PRO A 408 19.27 -16.73 -9.44
CA PRO A 408 20.56 -17.07 -10.02
C PRO A 408 20.74 -18.58 -10.24
N GLY A 409 21.27 -18.97 -11.40
CA GLY A 409 21.57 -20.35 -11.75
C GLY A 409 21.09 -20.72 -13.15
N ARG A 410 20.95 -22.02 -13.45
CA ARG A 410 20.47 -22.49 -14.75
C ARG A 410 19.10 -23.11 -14.56
N ASP A 411 18.09 -22.29 -14.75
CA ASP A 411 16.74 -22.65 -14.35
C ASP A 411 15.94 -23.20 -15.52
N TRP A 412 14.98 -24.06 -15.19
CA TRP A 412 14.00 -24.59 -16.12
C TRP A 412 12.60 -24.21 -15.64
N LEU A 413 11.87 -23.45 -16.45
CA LEU A 413 10.58 -22.88 -16.10
C LEU A 413 9.51 -23.36 -17.09
N GLU A 414 8.39 -23.84 -16.59
CA GLU A 414 7.18 -24.22 -17.33
C GLU A 414 6.01 -23.46 -16.72
N GLY A 415 5.39 -22.55 -17.46
CA GLY A 415 4.28 -21.74 -16.97
C GLY A 415 3.01 -22.59 -16.84
N GLY A 416 2.69 -23.30 -17.93
CA GLY A 416 1.53 -24.16 -18.04
C GLY A 416 0.38 -23.46 -18.74
N ALA A 417 -0.80 -23.43 -18.12
CA ALA A 417 -2.01 -22.90 -18.72
C ALA A 417 -2.47 -21.61 -18.04
N GLY A 418 -2.31 -20.48 -18.71
CA GLY A 418 -2.69 -19.16 -18.24
C GLY A 418 -1.85 -18.12 -18.96
N ALA A 419 -1.93 -16.88 -18.52
CA ALA A 419 -0.99 -15.83 -18.93
C ALA A 419 0.15 -15.76 -17.91
N ASP A 420 1.28 -16.40 -18.23
CA ASP A 420 2.37 -16.58 -17.27
C ASP A 420 3.45 -15.50 -17.42
N VAL A 421 4.06 -15.12 -16.30
CA VAL A 421 5.19 -14.17 -16.26
C VAL A 421 6.45 -14.88 -15.79
N PHE A 422 7.48 -14.89 -16.64
CA PHE A 422 8.79 -15.45 -16.33
C PHE A 422 9.78 -14.32 -16.02
N VAL A 423 10.29 -14.29 -14.78
CA VAL A 423 11.17 -13.22 -14.30
C VAL A 423 12.61 -13.71 -14.17
N PHE A 424 13.51 -13.04 -14.87
CA PHE A 424 14.93 -13.42 -14.95
C PHE A 424 15.82 -12.39 -14.30
N ARG A 425 16.94 -12.87 -13.74
CA ARG A 425 18.01 -12.04 -13.20
C ARG A 425 19.24 -12.11 -14.09
N ALA A 426 20.02 -11.04 -14.17
CA ALA A 426 21.31 -11.09 -14.86
C ALA A 426 22.38 -11.77 -13.99
N ASP A 427 22.91 -12.90 -14.46
CA ASP A 427 24.01 -13.62 -13.82
C ASP A 427 24.98 -14.29 -14.84
N GLY A 428 24.66 -14.24 -16.13
CA GLY A 428 25.38 -14.84 -17.24
C GLY A 428 25.20 -16.35 -17.36
N GLN A 429 24.25 -16.94 -16.64
CA GLN A 429 23.77 -18.29 -16.88
C GLN A 429 22.68 -18.29 -17.96
N ARG A 430 22.24 -19.49 -18.34
CA ARG A 430 21.20 -19.65 -19.34
C ARG A 430 20.06 -20.46 -18.78
N ASP A 431 18.92 -19.80 -18.72
CA ASP A 431 17.64 -20.38 -18.33
C ASP A 431 16.87 -20.91 -19.53
N VAL A 432 15.85 -21.70 -19.23
CA VAL A 432 14.97 -22.32 -20.22
C VAL A 432 13.52 -22.07 -19.84
N VAL A 433 12.76 -21.45 -20.76
CA VAL A 433 11.29 -21.47 -20.72
C VAL A 433 10.80 -22.60 -21.61
N ALA A 434 9.97 -23.49 -21.06
CA ALA A 434 9.61 -24.76 -21.66
C ALA A 434 8.40 -24.71 -22.60
N ASP A 435 7.52 -23.73 -22.43
CA ASP A 435 6.18 -23.73 -23.03
C ASP A 435 5.60 -22.34 -23.33
N PHE A 436 6.44 -21.38 -23.68
CA PHE A 436 6.02 -20.00 -23.94
C PHE A 436 4.94 -19.86 -25.03
N GLN A 437 3.94 -19.02 -24.79
CA GLN A 437 2.84 -18.68 -25.67
C GLN A 437 2.89 -17.18 -26.02
N PRO A 438 3.36 -16.80 -27.22
CA PRO A 438 3.40 -15.40 -27.62
C PRO A 438 2.00 -14.74 -27.65
N GLY A 439 1.93 -13.50 -27.21
CA GLY A 439 0.71 -12.71 -27.03
C GLY A 439 -0.11 -13.11 -25.80
N LEU A 440 0.37 -14.05 -25.00
CA LEU A 440 -0.27 -14.48 -23.76
C LEU A 440 0.71 -14.41 -22.59
N ASP A 441 1.87 -15.07 -22.71
CA ASP A 441 2.92 -15.08 -21.70
C ASP A 441 3.87 -13.89 -21.86
N ARG A 442 4.59 -13.56 -20.78
CA ARG A 442 5.55 -12.46 -20.76
C ARG A 442 6.90 -12.83 -20.17
N LEU A 443 7.96 -12.28 -20.75
CA LEU A 443 9.33 -12.38 -20.26
C LEU A 443 9.73 -11.07 -19.60
N HIS A 444 9.97 -11.10 -18.29
CA HIS A 444 10.42 -9.94 -17.54
C HIS A 444 11.95 -9.94 -17.43
N LEU A 445 12.57 -8.98 -18.12
CA LEU A 445 14.01 -8.86 -18.32
C LEU A 445 14.60 -7.59 -17.68
N GLY A 446 13.90 -6.93 -16.75
CA GLY A 446 14.34 -5.64 -16.19
C GLY A 446 15.69 -5.71 -15.47
N ASP A 447 15.99 -6.84 -14.84
CA ASP A 447 17.29 -7.08 -14.19
C ASP A 447 18.44 -7.31 -15.19
N TRP A 448 18.16 -7.48 -16.50
CA TRP A 448 19.18 -7.55 -17.55
C TRP A 448 19.77 -6.17 -17.93
N GLY A 449 19.21 -5.10 -17.36
CA GLY A 449 19.76 -3.75 -17.44
C GLY A 449 19.03 -2.87 -18.46
N ARG A 450 19.77 -2.01 -19.18
CA ARG A 450 19.25 -0.89 -20.00
C ARG A 450 18.57 -1.33 -21.31
N ILE A 451 17.56 -2.18 -21.21
CA ILE A 451 16.70 -2.59 -22.31
C ILE A 451 15.47 -1.70 -22.22
N TYR A 452 15.23 -0.89 -23.23
CA TYR A 452 14.08 0.03 -23.26
C TYR A 452 13.05 -0.37 -24.32
N ASP A 453 13.44 -1.28 -25.20
CA ASP A 453 12.66 -1.70 -26.34
C ASP A 453 13.09 -3.12 -26.77
N PRO A 454 12.15 -4.02 -27.12
CA PRO A 454 12.49 -5.38 -27.52
C PRO A 454 13.40 -5.46 -28.76
N SER A 455 13.42 -4.43 -29.62
CA SER A 455 14.33 -4.39 -30.78
C SER A 455 15.81 -4.30 -30.41
N ALA A 456 16.12 -4.00 -29.14
CA ALA A 456 17.48 -4.09 -28.61
C ALA A 456 17.93 -5.54 -28.39
N LEU A 457 16.98 -6.47 -28.23
CA LEU A 457 17.25 -7.89 -28.05
C LEU A 457 17.64 -8.53 -29.37
N ARG A 458 18.57 -9.47 -29.32
CA ARG A 458 18.82 -10.38 -30.44
C ARG A 458 18.05 -11.67 -30.21
N ILE A 459 17.07 -11.93 -31.07
CA ILE A 459 16.21 -13.12 -31.06
C ILE A 459 16.50 -13.96 -32.29
N ASP A 460 17.09 -15.15 -32.09
CA ASP A 460 17.42 -16.10 -33.15
C ASP A 460 16.55 -17.36 -33.06
N GLU A 461 15.87 -17.72 -34.15
CA GLU A 461 15.19 -19.02 -34.25
C GLU A 461 16.20 -20.14 -34.49
N ARG A 462 16.07 -21.23 -33.73
CA ARG A 462 16.85 -22.46 -33.88
C ARG A 462 16.19 -23.42 -34.86
N HIS A 463 16.94 -24.42 -35.31
CA HIS A 463 16.45 -25.45 -36.24
C HIS A 463 15.30 -26.31 -35.68
N ASP A 464 15.17 -26.38 -34.36
CA ASP A 464 14.15 -27.14 -33.62
C ASP A 464 12.92 -26.28 -33.31
N GLY A 465 12.87 -25.04 -33.78
CA GLY A 465 11.74 -24.13 -33.61
C GLY A 465 11.77 -23.28 -32.35
N ALA A 466 12.69 -23.56 -31.42
CA ALA A 466 12.93 -22.73 -30.23
C ALA A 466 13.59 -21.39 -30.60
N ALA A 467 13.46 -20.39 -29.75
CA ALA A 467 14.18 -19.12 -29.87
C ALA A 467 15.33 -19.04 -28.85
N ILE A 468 16.41 -18.35 -29.22
CA ILE A 468 17.43 -17.88 -28.28
C ILE A 468 17.34 -16.37 -28.24
N ILE A 469 17.11 -15.83 -27.04
CA ILE A 469 17.13 -14.39 -26.78
C ILE A 469 18.47 -14.05 -26.12
N THR A 470 19.15 -13.03 -26.62
CA THR A 470 20.46 -12.60 -26.10
C THR A 470 20.54 -11.10 -25.87
N TRP A 471 21.17 -10.73 -24.76
CA TRP A 471 21.52 -9.35 -24.44
C TRP A 471 22.82 -9.31 -23.62
N GLY A 472 23.86 -8.68 -24.17
CA GLY A 472 25.16 -8.61 -23.49
C GLY A 472 25.77 -9.99 -23.26
N ARG A 473 25.77 -10.45 -21.99
CA ARG A 473 26.25 -11.79 -21.59
C ARG A 473 25.11 -12.75 -21.23
N GLU A 474 23.88 -12.26 -21.23
CA GLU A 474 22.71 -13.02 -20.83
C GLU A 474 22.13 -13.74 -22.05
N GLU A 475 21.71 -14.99 -21.86
CA GLU A 475 21.12 -15.86 -22.88
C GLU A 475 19.90 -16.57 -22.28
N LEU A 476 18.77 -16.57 -23.00
CA LEU A 476 17.56 -17.30 -22.63
C LEU A 476 17.15 -18.23 -23.77
N LEU A 477 16.87 -19.50 -23.45
CA LEU A 477 16.30 -20.44 -24.40
C LEU A 477 14.78 -20.52 -24.20
N VAL A 478 14.01 -20.22 -25.24
CA VAL A 478 12.54 -20.26 -25.18
C VAL A 478 12.00 -21.33 -26.11
N LEU A 479 11.24 -22.26 -25.55
CA LEU A 479 10.51 -23.31 -26.26
C LEU A 479 9.03 -22.90 -26.31
N GLY A 480 8.38 -23.06 -27.48
CA GLY A 480 6.97 -22.72 -27.61
C GLY A 480 6.04 -23.81 -27.10
N ALA A 481 4.89 -23.44 -26.54
CA ALA A 481 3.88 -24.37 -26.04
C ALA A 481 3.54 -25.48 -27.05
N GLY A 482 3.50 -26.73 -26.57
CA GLY A 482 3.19 -27.89 -27.41
C GLY A 482 4.17 -28.12 -28.58
N GLY A 483 5.35 -27.52 -28.55
CA GLY A 483 6.34 -27.58 -29.64
C GLY A 483 6.08 -26.59 -30.77
N ALA A 484 5.31 -25.52 -30.51
CA ALA A 484 5.15 -24.41 -31.44
C ALA A 484 6.52 -23.78 -31.79
N ARG A 485 6.66 -23.34 -33.04
CA ARG A 485 7.86 -22.62 -33.48
C ARG A 485 7.75 -21.14 -33.10
N LEU A 486 8.87 -20.54 -32.72
CA LEU A 486 8.99 -19.14 -32.30
C LEU A 486 9.89 -18.34 -33.28
N PRO A 487 9.48 -18.17 -34.56
CA PRO A 487 10.22 -17.32 -35.49
C PRO A 487 10.21 -15.86 -35.01
N ALA A 488 11.14 -15.03 -35.47
CA ALA A 488 11.20 -13.61 -35.05
C ALA A 488 9.89 -12.82 -35.20
N ALA A 489 9.00 -13.22 -36.12
CA ALA A 489 7.70 -12.59 -36.34
C ALA A 489 6.59 -13.02 -35.35
N SER A 490 6.83 -14.02 -34.50
CA SER A 490 5.87 -14.41 -33.45
C SER A 490 5.94 -13.51 -32.22
N TRP A 491 6.97 -12.67 -32.12
CA TRP A 491 7.25 -11.83 -30.95
C TRP A 491 6.65 -10.43 -31.14
N ASP A 492 6.02 -9.92 -30.10
CA ASP A 492 5.52 -8.55 -30.00
C ASP A 492 6.11 -7.86 -28.76
N SER A 493 5.98 -6.54 -28.67
CA SER A 493 6.38 -5.79 -27.48
C SER A 493 5.60 -6.18 -26.23
N GLU A 494 4.38 -6.69 -26.38
CA GLU A 494 3.57 -7.15 -25.25
C GLU A 494 4.08 -8.45 -24.61
N ASP A 495 5.01 -9.16 -25.27
CA ASP A 495 5.68 -10.36 -24.74
C ASP A 495 6.81 -10.04 -23.76
N PHE A 496 7.16 -8.76 -23.59
CA PHE A 496 8.32 -8.34 -22.80
C PHE A 496 7.95 -7.30 -21.75
N LEU A 497 8.57 -7.43 -20.57
CA LEU A 497 8.59 -6.43 -19.51
C LEU A 497 10.06 -6.03 -19.25
N PHE A 498 10.34 -4.74 -19.08
CA PHE A 498 11.69 -4.18 -18.91
C PHE A 498 11.79 -3.25 -17.71
#